data_AF-A0A521CGV4-F1
#
_entry.id   AF-A0A521CGV4-F1
#
_cell.length_a   1.000
_cell.length_b   1.000
_cell.length_c   1.000
_cell.angle_alpha   90.00
_cell.angle_beta   90.00
_cell.angle_gamma   90.00
#
_symmetry.space_group_name_H-M   'P 1'
#
loop_
_entity.id
_entity.type
_entity.pdbx_description
1 polymer ?
#
loop_
_entity_poly.entity_id
_entity_poly.type
_entity_poly.pdbx_seq_one_letter_code
_entity_poly.pdbx_strand_id
1 'polypeptide(L)'
;MTDDNGVCLQSKRVNMTLAKFYTILLLFLILGFFNAQSLKLRIVNSENNDPVPHARIILSNTVLYSNDDGLILLPENSNNLEISASVYQTEKLGNYNSIIKLKPLYKDIDEVKIINVDIKHSLYDIVYR
;
A
#
# COMPACT_ATOMS: atom_id res chain seq x y z
N MET A 1 -45.81 -47.88 -2.27
CA MET A 1 -46.20 -46.79 -3.18
C MET A 1 -44.94 -46.31 -3.89
N THR A 2 -44.70 -46.86 -5.06
CA THR A 2 -43.60 -46.54 -6.00
C THR A 2 -44.10 -45.50 -7.00
N ASP A 3 -43.21 -44.67 -7.54
CA ASP A 3 -43.57 -43.77 -8.64
C ASP A 3 -43.62 -44.50 -10.00
N ASP A 4 -44.03 -43.80 -11.05
CA ASP A 4 -44.24 -44.31 -12.41
C ASP A 4 -42.95 -44.87 -13.04
N ASN A 5 -41.78 -44.60 -12.43
CA ASN A 5 -40.47 -45.10 -12.83
C ASN A 5 -40.00 -46.29 -11.97
N GLY A 6 -40.89 -46.85 -11.13
CA GLY A 6 -40.59 -47.97 -10.24
C GLY A 6 -39.75 -47.60 -9.01
N VAL A 7 -39.52 -46.31 -8.74
CA VAL A 7 -38.68 -45.87 -7.61
C VAL A 7 -39.54 -45.71 -6.36
N CYS A 8 -39.09 -46.27 -5.24
CA CYS A 8 -39.78 -46.15 -3.96
C CYS A 8 -39.79 -44.67 -3.50
N LEU A 9 -40.99 -44.11 -3.27
CA LEU A 9 -41.17 -42.70 -2.92
C LEU A 9 -40.40 -42.28 -1.66
N GLN A 10 -40.23 -43.19 -0.69
CA GLN A 10 -39.44 -42.96 0.52
C GLN A 10 -37.94 -42.84 0.20
N SER A 11 -37.42 -43.67 -0.71
CA SER A 11 -36.02 -43.61 -1.16
C SER A 11 -35.74 -42.31 -1.92
N LYS A 12 -36.66 -41.88 -2.79
CA LYS A 12 -36.57 -40.59 -3.51
C LYS A 12 -36.57 -39.39 -2.56
N ARG A 13 -37.40 -39.44 -1.51
CA ARG A 13 -37.47 -38.38 -0.48
C ARG A 13 -36.16 -38.27 0.32
N VAL A 14 -35.57 -39.41 0.73
CA VAL A 14 -34.28 -39.47 1.44
C VAL A 14 -33.14 -38.93 0.59
N ASN A 15 -33.04 -39.33 -0.68
CA ASN A 15 -32.00 -38.85 -1.60
C ASN A 15 -32.12 -37.34 -1.86
N MET A 16 -33.34 -36.80 -1.94
CA MET A 16 -33.57 -35.37 -2.11
C MET A 16 -33.17 -34.57 -0.86
N THR A 17 -33.43 -35.07 0.36
CA THR A 17 -32.95 -34.45 1.60
C THR A 17 -31.44 -34.54 1.75
N LEU A 18 -30.84 -35.65 1.33
CA LEU A 18 -29.39 -35.85 1.34
C LEU A 18 -28.70 -34.89 0.35
N ALA A 19 -29.25 -34.75 -0.87
CA ALA A 19 -28.76 -33.80 -1.86
C ALA A 19 -28.84 -32.34 -1.37
N LYS A 20 -29.94 -31.98 -0.67
CA LYS A 20 -30.11 -30.66 -0.02
C LYS A 20 -29.06 -30.41 1.07
N PHE A 21 -28.74 -31.42 1.87
CA PHE A 21 -27.70 -31.33 2.89
C PHE A 21 -26.31 -31.11 2.26
N TYR A 22 -25.98 -31.87 1.20
CA TYR A 22 -24.73 -31.68 0.47
C TYR A 22 -24.64 -30.32 -0.23
N THR A 23 -25.75 -29.79 -0.75
CA THR A 23 -25.76 -28.44 -1.34
C THR A 23 -25.56 -27.35 -0.29
N ILE A 24 -26.13 -27.51 0.91
CA ILE A 24 -25.89 -26.57 2.02
C ILE A 24 -24.43 -26.64 2.47
N LEU A 25 -23.86 -27.85 2.60
CA LEU A 25 -22.45 -28.05 2.96
C LEU A 25 -21.51 -27.42 1.92
N LEU A 26 -21.80 -27.61 0.63
CA LEU A 26 -21.05 -27.01 -0.48
C LEU A 26 -21.12 -25.47 -0.44
N LEU A 27 -22.28 -24.90 -0.11
CA LEU A 27 -22.46 -23.45 0.01
C LEU A 27 -21.60 -22.86 1.15
N PHE A 28 -21.56 -23.53 2.31
CA PHE A 28 -20.70 -23.13 3.43
C PHE A 28 -19.20 -23.24 3.09
N LEU A 29 -18.81 -24.24 2.31
CA LEU A 29 -17.42 -24.41 1.87
C LEU A 29 -16.97 -23.26 0.95
N ILE A 30 -17.84 -22.81 0.04
CA ILE A 30 -17.53 -21.72 -0.91
C ILE A 30 -17.40 -20.36 -0.18
N LEU A 31 -18.21 -20.12 0.86
CA LEU A 31 -18.17 -18.86 1.62
C LEU A 31 -16.91 -18.69 2.49
N GLY A 32 -16.22 -19.77 2.84
CA GLY A 32 -15.01 -19.72 3.68
C GLY A 32 -13.76 -19.15 3.00
N PHE A 33 -13.73 -19.07 1.66
CA PHE A 33 -12.53 -18.69 0.91
C PHE A 33 -12.34 -17.18 0.67
N PHE A 34 -13.24 -16.32 1.11
CA PHE A 34 -13.21 -14.88 0.78
C PHE A 34 -12.43 -13.96 1.76
N ASN A 35 -11.58 -14.51 2.64
CA ASN A 35 -10.96 -13.73 3.74
C ASN A 35 -9.60 -13.06 3.42
N ALA A 36 -9.31 -12.71 2.16
CA ALA A 36 -8.07 -12.03 1.79
C ALA A 36 -8.34 -10.66 1.13
N GLN A 37 -8.80 -9.70 1.93
CA GLN A 37 -8.97 -8.31 1.50
C GLN A 37 -7.71 -7.53 1.87
N SER A 38 -6.90 -7.15 0.89
CA SER A 38 -5.76 -6.24 1.09
C SER A 38 -6.17 -4.81 0.73
N LEU A 39 -5.82 -3.84 1.58
CA LEU A 39 -6.09 -2.43 1.34
C LEU A 39 -5.13 -1.88 0.29
N LYS A 40 -5.66 -1.32 -0.80
CA LYS A 40 -4.85 -0.73 -1.87
C LYS A 40 -4.61 0.75 -1.59
N LEU A 41 -3.35 1.09 -1.33
CA LEU A 41 -2.89 2.47 -1.16
C LEU A 41 -2.15 2.95 -2.41
N ARG A 42 -2.39 4.20 -2.80
CA ARG A 42 -1.67 4.91 -3.86
C ARG A 42 -0.91 6.10 -3.30
N ILE A 43 0.36 6.23 -3.65
CA ILE A 43 1.25 7.30 -3.24
C ILE A 43 1.54 8.17 -4.46
N VAL A 44 1.26 9.46 -4.35
CA VAL A 44 1.45 10.43 -5.42
C VAL A 44 2.17 11.67 -4.92
N ASN A 45 2.78 12.41 -5.83
CA ASN A 45 3.35 13.71 -5.55
C ASN A 45 2.24 14.75 -5.33
N SER A 46 2.36 15.59 -4.30
CA SER A 46 1.36 16.60 -3.97
C SER A 46 1.18 17.68 -5.04
N GLU A 47 2.21 17.95 -5.85
CA GLU A 47 2.24 19.08 -6.79
C GLU A 47 1.67 18.71 -8.15
N ASN A 48 2.13 17.60 -8.73
CA ASN A 48 1.76 17.17 -10.07
C ASN A 48 0.87 15.92 -10.10
N ASN A 49 0.63 15.28 -8.95
CA ASN A 49 -0.11 14.01 -8.81
C ASN A 49 0.52 12.81 -9.54
N ASP A 50 1.78 12.90 -9.92
CA ASP A 50 2.53 11.79 -10.50
C ASP A 50 2.72 10.68 -9.45
N PRO A 51 2.73 9.40 -9.86
CA PRO A 51 3.00 8.29 -8.95
C PRO A 51 4.40 8.41 -8.35
N VAL A 52 4.53 8.09 -7.06
CA VAL A 52 5.83 8.03 -6.38
C VAL A 52 6.27 6.57 -6.28
N PRO A 53 7.19 6.11 -7.14
CA PRO A 53 7.65 4.74 -7.12
C PRO A 53 8.63 4.49 -5.98
N HIS A 54 8.76 3.23 -5.55
CA HIS A 54 9.72 2.79 -4.53
C HIS A 54 9.64 3.56 -3.20
N ALA A 55 8.49 4.15 -2.88
CA ALA A 55 8.24 4.77 -1.59
C ALA A 55 8.29 3.68 -0.51
N ARG A 56 9.01 3.95 0.56
CA ARG A 56 9.16 3.07 1.71
C ARG A 56 8.06 3.35 2.71
N ILE A 57 7.29 2.32 3.04
CA ILE A 57 6.24 2.35 4.06
C ILE A 57 6.70 1.51 5.25
N ILE A 58 6.70 2.10 6.44
CA ILE A 58 6.92 1.39 7.69
C ILE A 58 5.56 1.25 8.38
N LEU A 59 5.20 -0.01 8.66
CA LEU A 59 4.01 -0.35 9.42
C LEU A 59 4.43 -1.26 10.58
N SER A 60 4.36 -0.73 11.81
CA SER A 60 4.81 -1.41 13.03
C SER A 60 6.27 -1.90 12.88
N ASN A 61 6.48 -3.17 12.51
CA ASN A 61 7.79 -3.79 12.32
C ASN A 61 8.05 -4.28 10.89
N THR A 62 7.16 -3.95 9.94
CA THR A 62 7.28 -4.36 8.54
C THR A 62 7.65 -3.17 7.69
N VAL A 63 8.60 -3.39 6.77
CA VAL A 63 8.95 -2.42 5.74
C VAL A 63 8.42 -2.95 4.41
N LEU A 64 7.63 -2.12 3.74
CA LEU A 64 7.07 -2.39 2.43
C LEU A 64 7.48 -1.29 1.45
N TYR A 65 7.39 -1.58 0.16
CA TYR A 65 7.75 -0.64 -0.90
C TYR A 65 6.61 -0.53 -1.91
N SER A 66 6.36 0.69 -2.40
CA SER A 66 5.46 0.89 -3.54
C SER A 66 6.09 0.40 -4.84
N ASN A 67 5.25 -0.05 -5.77
CA ASN A 67 5.66 -0.41 -7.12
C ASN A 67 5.90 0.84 -8.01
N ASP A 68 6.20 0.63 -9.29
CA ASP A 68 6.45 1.71 -10.26
C ASP A 68 5.25 2.65 -10.46
N ASP A 69 4.03 2.17 -10.24
CA ASP A 69 2.79 2.98 -10.32
C ASP A 69 2.47 3.71 -9.00
N GLY A 70 3.36 3.63 -8.01
CA GLY A 70 3.14 4.20 -6.67
C GLY A 70 2.05 3.48 -5.87
N LEU A 71 1.74 2.23 -6.21
CA LEU A 71 0.74 1.39 -5.54
C LEU A 71 1.38 0.44 -4.54
N ILE A 72 0.66 0.16 -3.47
CA ILE A 72 1.03 -0.80 -2.44
C ILE A 72 -0.21 -1.48 -1.85
N LEU A 73 -0.06 -2.76 -1.49
CA LEU A 73 -1.07 -3.52 -0.76
C LEU A 73 -0.71 -3.55 0.73
N LEU A 74 -1.64 -3.08 1.56
CA LEU A 74 -1.53 -3.04 3.01
C LEU A 74 -2.47 -4.09 3.65
N PRO A 75 -2.11 -4.64 4.82
CA PRO A 75 -3.03 -5.47 5.61
C PRO A 75 -4.18 -4.63 6.19
N GLU A 76 -5.34 -5.24 6.45
CA GLU A 76 -6.59 -4.53 6.86
C GLU A 76 -6.47 -3.66 8.13
N ASN A 77 -5.48 -3.91 9.00
CA ASN A 77 -5.26 -3.18 10.25
C ASN A 77 -4.02 -2.28 10.23
N SER A 78 -3.72 -1.68 9.07
CA SER A 78 -2.56 -0.81 8.90
C SER A 78 -2.79 0.59 9.49
N ASN A 79 -2.57 0.73 10.80
CA ASN A 79 -2.57 2.01 11.53
C ASN A 79 -1.14 2.50 11.78
N ASN A 80 -0.95 3.80 11.97
CA ASN A 80 0.38 4.42 12.22
C ASN A 80 1.39 4.15 11.10
N LEU A 81 1.05 4.61 9.89
CA LEU A 81 1.87 4.48 8.70
C LEU A 81 2.93 5.59 8.68
N GLU A 82 4.19 5.24 8.48
CA GLU A 82 5.26 6.18 8.16
C GLU A 82 5.73 5.95 6.74
N ILE A 83 5.67 7.01 5.92
CA ILE A 83 5.92 6.91 4.48
C ILE A 83 7.04 7.88 4.12
N SER A 84 8.05 7.34 3.46
CA SER A 84 9.26 8.07 3.08
C SER A 84 9.65 7.70 1.65
N ALA A 85 10.09 8.69 0.88
CA ALA A 85 10.61 8.47 -0.47
C ALA A 85 11.80 9.41 -0.69
N SER A 86 12.70 9.02 -1.61
CA SER A 86 13.84 9.86 -1.96
C SER A 86 13.36 11.20 -2.50
N VAL A 87 13.93 12.31 -2.03
CA VAL A 87 13.55 13.68 -2.45
C VAL A 87 12.13 14.10 -2.02
N TYR A 88 11.48 13.38 -1.10
CA TYR A 88 10.19 13.76 -0.52
C TYR A 88 10.28 13.90 1.00
N GLN A 89 9.40 14.72 1.57
CA GLN A 89 9.21 14.81 3.01
C GLN A 89 8.54 13.54 3.54
N THR A 90 9.01 13.04 4.69
CA THR A 90 8.40 11.90 5.37
C THR A 90 7.07 12.31 6.00
N GLU A 91 6.02 11.54 5.72
CA GLU A 91 4.68 11.75 6.25
C GLU A 91 4.31 10.64 7.23
N LYS A 92 3.65 11.00 8.35
CA LYS A 92 3.17 10.07 9.38
C LYS A 92 1.66 10.17 9.49
N LEU A 93 0.97 9.06 9.27
CA LEU A 93 -0.49 9.01 9.23
C LEU A 93 -1.00 8.07 10.31
N GLY A 94 -1.89 8.58 11.16
CA GLY A 94 -2.54 7.78 12.20
C GLY A 94 -3.54 6.77 11.62
N ASN A 95 -4.21 7.13 10.52
CA ASN A 95 -5.25 6.33 9.89
C ASN A 95 -4.92 6.02 8.42
N TYR A 96 -5.47 4.92 7.92
CA TYR A 96 -5.41 4.56 6.52
C TYR A 96 -6.12 5.59 5.63
N ASN A 97 -5.50 5.93 4.51
CA ASN A 97 -6.11 6.66 3.40
C ASN A 97 -5.76 5.92 2.10
N SER A 98 -6.70 5.88 1.16
CA SER A 98 -6.47 5.23 -0.15
C SER A 98 -5.47 5.96 -1.03
N ILE A 99 -5.32 7.28 -0.84
CA ILE A 99 -4.40 8.13 -1.59
C ILE A 99 -3.60 8.99 -0.63
N ILE A 100 -2.28 8.95 -0.75
CA ILE A 100 -1.36 9.73 0.07
C ILE A 100 -0.54 10.63 -0.85
N LYS A 101 -0.46 11.90 -0.48
CA LYS A 101 0.24 12.93 -1.23
C LYS A 101 1.53 13.30 -0.50
N LEU A 102 2.67 12.99 -1.10
CA LEU A 102 3.98 13.36 -0.55
C LEU A 102 4.42 14.71 -1.10
N LYS A 103 4.90 15.58 -0.22
CA LYS A 103 5.49 16.87 -0.59
C LYS A 103 6.95 16.69 -0.99
N PRO A 104 7.41 17.26 -2.12
CA PRO A 104 8.82 17.25 -2.45
C PRO A 104 9.64 17.95 -1.36
N LEU A 105 10.84 17.45 -1.13
CA LEU A 105 11.82 18.05 -0.23
C LEU A 105 12.62 19.09 -1.01
N TYR A 106 12.04 20.26 -1.28
CA TYR A 106 12.81 21.37 -1.82
C TYR A 106 13.74 21.92 -0.74
N LYS A 107 15.02 22.04 -1.10
CA LYS A 107 15.98 22.86 -0.37
C LYS A 107 16.02 24.18 -1.10
N ASP A 108 15.50 25.25 -0.49
CA ASP A 108 15.75 26.60 -0.99
C ASP A 108 17.26 26.79 -1.06
N ILE A 109 17.78 26.88 -2.28
CA ILE A 109 19.18 27.16 -2.52
C ILE A 109 19.25 28.68 -2.61
N ASP A 110 19.79 29.32 -1.58
CA ASP A 110 20.04 30.76 -1.62
C ASP A 110 20.87 31.08 -2.87
N GLU A 111 20.46 32.10 -3.63
CA GLU A 111 21.18 32.57 -4.80
C GLU A 111 22.66 32.78 -4.46
N VAL A 112 23.54 32.09 -5.17
CA VAL A 112 24.98 32.23 -4.98
C VAL A 112 25.39 33.59 -5.54
N LYS A 113 25.54 34.58 -4.66
CA LYS A 113 26.15 35.86 -5.03
C LYS A 113 27.62 35.64 -5.34
N ILE A 114 27.96 35.68 -6.62
CA ILE A 114 29.35 35.67 -7.09
C ILE A 114 29.98 37.00 -6.65
N ILE A 115 30.67 36.97 -5.51
CA ILE A 115 31.51 38.07 -5.07
C ILE A 115 32.91 37.88 -5.65
N ASN A 116 33.45 38.92 -6.27
CA ASN A 116 34.83 38.92 -6.75
C ASN A 116 35.76 39.04 -5.54
N VAL A 117 36.23 37.91 -5.01
CA VAL A 117 37.16 37.89 -3.88
C VAL A 117 38.59 38.00 -4.42
N ASP A 118 39.24 39.13 -4.18
CA ASP A 118 40.68 39.28 -4.41
C ASP A 118 41.46 38.54 -3.31
N ILE A 119 41.66 37.23 -3.52
CA ILE A 119 42.42 36.33 -2.64
C ILE A 119 43.91 36.70 -2.50
N LYS A 120 44.40 37.65 -3.30
CA LYS A 120 45.81 38.05 -3.28
C LYS A 120 46.18 38.65 -1.92
N HIS A 121 45.27 39.37 -1.27
CA HIS A 121 45.55 39.97 0.04
C HIS A 121 45.53 38.97 1.20
N SER A 122 44.73 37.90 1.09
CA SER A 122 44.52 36.91 2.16
C SER A 122 45.64 35.87 2.26
N LEU A 123 46.43 35.67 1.20
CA LEU A 123 47.53 34.70 1.18
C LEU A 123 48.85 35.25 1.73
N TYR A 124 49.06 36.57 1.68
CA TYR A 124 50.28 37.20 2.22
C TYR A 124 50.38 37.06 3.74
N ASP A 125 49.25 37.06 4.45
CA ASP A 125 49.22 37.03 5.92
C ASP A 125 49.54 35.63 6.51
N ILE A 126 49.43 34.58 5.69
CA ILE A 126 49.65 33.19 6.11
C ILE A 126 51.08 32.72 5.81
N VAL A 127 51.71 33.31 4.78
CA VAL A 127 53.03 32.88 4.28
C VAL A 127 54.19 33.62 4.98
N TYR A 128 53.95 34.79 5.59
CA TYR A 128 54.99 35.60 6.23
C TYR A 128 54.96 35.61 7.76
N ARG A 129 54.49 34.51 8.40
CA ARG A 129 54.60 34.30 9.84
C ARG A 129 55.72 33.35 10.22
#